data_AF-A0A821REF1-F1
#
_entry.id   AF-A0A821REF1-F1
#
_cell.length_a   1.000
_cell.length_b   1.000
_cell.length_c   1.000
_cell.angle_alpha   90.00
_cell.angle_beta   90.00
_cell.angle_gamma   90.00
#
_symmetry.space_group_name_H-M   'P 1'
#
loop_
_entity.id
_entity.type
_entity.pdbx_description
1 polymer ?
#
loop_
_entity_poly.entity_id
_entity_poly.type
_entity_poly.pdbx_seq_one_letter_code
_entity_poly.pdbx_strand_id
1 'polypeptide(L)'
;MSENTEVADLIKKRSNYTGILTAVVRSMKLSSGGDSYEIETIENHPDYDPKTIKHDISLLKVKGTIKFGDNVQTIELPSSDIGVGEVCTVTGWGRLGWASSEIQKAGGYHLLGCSVRCGRSSRFHESIYVDWIKKNIGK
;
A
#
# COMPACT_ATOMS: atom_id res chain seq x y z
N MET A 1 0.66 14.74 -18.18
CA MET A 1 -0.05 14.79 -16.88
C MET A 1 0.01 13.40 -16.31
N SER A 2 0.92 13.16 -15.36
CA SER A 2 1.23 11.83 -14.84
C SER A 2 0.10 11.32 -13.98
N GLU A 3 -0.43 10.15 -14.34
CA GLU A 3 -1.26 9.30 -13.49
C GLU A 3 -0.43 8.76 -12.31
N ASN A 4 -0.03 9.64 -11.39
CA ASN A 4 0.22 9.19 -10.03
C ASN A 4 -1.18 8.99 -9.45
N THR A 5 -1.62 7.75 -9.30
CA THR A 5 -2.91 7.48 -8.67
C THR A 5 -2.62 7.05 -7.25
N GLU A 6 -2.99 7.90 -6.30
CA GLU A 6 -2.75 7.77 -4.86
C GLU A 6 -3.60 6.68 -4.20
N VAL A 7 -3.25 6.25 -2.99
CA VAL A 7 -3.88 5.08 -2.34
C VAL A 7 -5.36 5.34 -2.03
N ALA A 8 -5.66 6.44 -1.35
CA ALA A 8 -7.02 6.82 -0.99
C ALA A 8 -7.84 7.22 -2.23
N ASP A 9 -7.21 7.84 -3.23
CA ASP A 9 -7.87 8.20 -4.48
C ASP A 9 -8.25 6.97 -5.32
N LEU A 10 -7.34 5.99 -5.44
CA LEU A 10 -7.61 4.70 -6.09
C LEU A 10 -8.79 3.99 -5.44
N ILE A 11 -8.81 3.97 -4.11
CA ILE A 11 -9.84 3.30 -3.33
C ILE A 11 -11.17 4.04 -3.46
N LYS A 12 -11.20 5.38 -3.42
CA LYS A 12 -12.41 6.18 -3.68
C LYS A 12 -12.95 5.97 -5.09
N LYS A 13 -12.08 5.97 -6.10
CA LYS A 13 -12.44 5.65 -7.50
C LYS A 13 -13.00 4.22 -7.62
N ARG A 14 -12.46 3.27 -6.87
CA ARG A 14 -12.92 1.87 -6.80
C ARG A 14 -14.19 1.67 -5.98
N SER A 15 -14.52 2.55 -5.03
CA SER A 15 -15.76 2.46 -4.23
C SER A 15 -17.03 2.61 -5.07
N ASN A 16 -16.94 3.15 -6.29
CA ASN A 16 -18.05 3.22 -7.25
C ASN A 16 -18.12 2.00 -8.19
N TYR A 17 -17.22 1.02 -8.06
CA TYR A 17 -17.32 -0.24 -8.79
C TYR A 17 -18.31 -1.19 -8.10
N THR A 18 -19.20 -1.78 -8.88
CA THR A 18 -20.13 -2.85 -8.43
C THR A 18 -19.46 -4.21 -8.26
N GLY A 19 -18.14 -4.30 -8.50
CA GLY A 19 -17.35 -5.52 -8.40
C GLY A 19 -16.85 -5.76 -6.98
N ILE A 20 -16.68 -7.03 -6.61
CA ILE A 20 -16.09 -7.43 -5.33
C ILE A 20 -14.62 -7.00 -5.32
N LEU A 21 -14.25 -6.22 -4.30
CA LEU A 21 -12.85 -5.89 -4.00
C LEU A 21 -12.26 -6.97 -3.10
N THR A 22 -11.06 -7.43 -3.43
CA THR A 22 -10.39 -8.54 -2.74
C THR A 22 -8.93 -8.18 -2.48
N ALA A 23 -8.46 -8.44 -1.26
CA ALA A 23 -7.04 -8.43 -0.92
C ALA A 23 -6.45 -9.83 -1.16
N VAL A 24 -5.32 -9.90 -1.86
CA VAL A 24 -4.59 -11.15 -2.09
C VAL A 24 -3.27 -11.11 -1.33
N VAL A 25 -3.03 -12.10 -0.47
CA VAL A 25 -1.78 -12.26 0.30
C VAL A 25 -1.03 -13.51 -0.16
N ARG A 26 0.24 -13.68 0.24
CA ARG A 26 1.08 -14.86 -0.06
C ARG A 26 1.37 -15.09 -1.55
N SER A 27 1.05 -14.14 -2.43
CA SER A 27 1.34 -14.29 -3.85
C SER A 27 2.73 -13.77 -4.21
N MET A 28 3.42 -14.49 -5.09
CA MET A 28 4.66 -14.04 -5.76
C MET A 28 4.39 -13.51 -7.19
N LYS A 29 3.19 -13.77 -7.73
CA LYS A 29 2.78 -13.38 -9.09
C LYS A 29 1.57 -12.47 -9.05
N LEU A 30 1.52 -11.46 -9.90
CA LEU A 30 0.41 -10.49 -9.88
C LEU A 30 -0.96 -11.14 -10.16
N SER A 31 -1.02 -12.10 -11.07
CA SER A 31 -2.30 -12.62 -11.60
C SER A 31 -2.68 -14.02 -11.12
N SER A 32 -1.87 -14.66 -10.26
CA SER A 32 -2.12 -16.05 -9.84
C SER A 32 -1.45 -16.39 -8.51
N GLY A 33 -2.02 -17.35 -7.80
CA GLY A 33 -1.55 -17.78 -6.48
C GLY A 33 -2.04 -16.86 -5.36
N GLY A 34 -1.59 -17.17 -4.14
CA GLY A 34 -1.99 -16.46 -2.93
C GLY A 34 -3.36 -16.87 -2.38
N ASP A 35 -3.73 -16.26 -1.26
CA ASP A 35 -5.02 -16.42 -0.60
C ASP A 35 -5.82 -15.13 -0.74
N SER A 36 -7.08 -15.27 -1.14
CA SER A 36 -7.99 -14.14 -1.43
C SER A 36 -8.92 -13.89 -0.25
N TYR A 37 -9.03 -12.62 0.14
CA TYR A 37 -9.92 -12.15 1.21
C TYR A 37 -10.76 -11.00 0.68
N GLU A 38 -12.08 -11.17 0.68
CA GLU A 38 -12.99 -10.09 0.31
C GLU A 38 -12.87 -8.92 1.28
N ILE A 39 -12.97 -7.70 0.79
CA ILE A 39 -13.02 -6.50 1.62
C ILE A 39 -14.44 -6.34 2.18
N GLU A 40 -14.55 -6.21 3.50
CA GLU A 40 -15.77 -5.92 4.25
C GLU A 40 -16.02 -4.41 4.30
N THR A 41 -15.03 -3.65 4.76
CA THR A 41 -15.13 -2.19 4.89
C THR A 41 -13.85 -1.50 4.44
N ILE A 42 -14.03 -0.25 4.02
CA ILE A 42 -12.98 0.64 3.56
C ILE A 42 -13.13 1.94 4.34
N GLU A 43 -12.13 2.27 5.15
CA GLU A 43 -12.10 3.49 5.94
C GLU A 43 -10.99 4.40 5.42
N ASN A 44 -11.37 5.43 4.67
CA ASN A 44 -10.43 6.46 4.24
C ASN A 44 -10.13 7.40 5.41
N HIS A 45 -8.92 7.99 5.45
CA HIS A 45 -8.66 9.04 6.43
C HIS A 45 -9.69 10.18 6.26
N PRO A 46 -10.34 10.63 7.35
CA PRO A 46 -11.40 11.64 7.27
C PRO A 46 -10.91 12.96 6.68
N ASP A 47 -9.65 13.32 6.97
CA ASP A 47 -9.03 14.56 6.50
C ASP A 47 -8.25 14.42 5.18
N TYR A 48 -8.49 13.35 4.40
CA TYR A 48 -7.85 13.20 3.10
C TYR A 48 -8.25 14.32 2.13
N ASP A 49 -7.26 15.05 1.63
CA ASP A 49 -7.44 16.15 0.67
C ASP A 49 -6.81 15.79 -0.69
N PRO A 50 -7.63 15.56 -1.74
CA PRO A 50 -7.13 15.20 -3.07
C PRO A 50 -6.39 16.34 -3.78
N LYS A 51 -6.50 17.60 -3.32
CA LYS A 51 -5.75 18.72 -3.92
C LYS A 51 -4.33 18.81 -3.41
N THR A 52 -4.13 18.47 -2.13
CA THR A 52 -2.81 18.57 -1.47
C THR A 52 -2.15 17.22 -1.24
N ILE A 53 -2.88 16.11 -1.46
CA ILE A 53 -2.45 14.73 -1.19
C ILE A 53 -2.12 14.52 0.30
N LYS A 54 -2.64 15.39 1.17
CA LYS A 54 -2.52 15.21 2.62
C LYS A 54 -3.44 14.09 3.06
N HIS A 55 -2.95 13.31 4.03
CA HIS A 55 -3.66 12.17 4.59
C HIS A 55 -4.02 11.07 3.59
N ASP A 56 -3.12 10.80 2.64
CA ASP A 56 -3.27 9.70 1.68
C ASP A 56 -3.05 8.32 2.34
N ILE A 57 -4.02 7.90 3.15
CA ILE A 57 -4.05 6.61 3.84
C ILE A 57 -5.48 6.07 3.90
N SER A 58 -5.61 4.74 3.89
CA SER A 58 -6.89 4.06 4.05
C SER A 58 -6.69 2.72 4.76
N LEU A 59 -7.69 2.30 5.53
CA LEU A 59 -7.74 0.99 6.16
C LEU A 59 -8.74 0.10 5.44
N LEU A 60 -8.33 -1.14 5.20
CA LEU A 60 -9.17 -2.17 4.58
C LEU A 60 -9.43 -3.25 5.61
N LYS A 61 -10.69 -3.47 5.96
CA LYS A 61 -11.10 -4.61 6.79
C LYS A 61 -11.52 -5.75 5.89
N VAL A 62 -10.95 -6.92 6.07
CA VAL A 62 -11.33 -8.11 5.32
C VAL A 62 -12.51 -8.83 5.97
N LYS A 63 -13.31 -9.54 5.17
CA LYS A 63 -14.29 -10.50 5.68
C LYS A 63 -13.56 -11.71 6.24
N GLY A 64 -13.75 -11.98 7.53
CA GLY A 64 -13.10 -13.08 8.23
C GLY A 64 -11.72 -12.72 8.75
N THR A 65 -10.85 -13.73 8.93
CA THR A 65 -9.55 -13.58 9.58
C THR A 65 -8.43 -14.04 8.65
N ILE A 66 -7.40 -13.20 8.48
CA ILE A 66 -6.19 -13.57 7.75
C ILE A 66 -5.43 -14.63 8.55
N LYS A 67 -5.11 -15.75 7.90
CA LYS A 67 -4.27 -16.80 8.49
C LYS A 67 -2.80 -16.40 8.41
N PHE A 68 -2.20 -16.09 9.55
CA PHE A 68 -0.76 -15.82 9.63
C PHE A 68 0.07 -17.11 9.57
N GLY A 69 1.29 -16.98 9.08
CA GLY A 69 2.29 -18.06 8.99
C GLY A 69 3.60 -17.52 8.43
N ASP A 70 4.51 -18.41 8.03
CA ASP A 70 5.88 -18.01 7.61
C ASP A 70 5.89 -17.04 6.42
N ASN A 71 4.87 -17.10 5.56
CA ASN A 71 4.75 -16.29 4.36
C ASN A 71 3.72 -15.14 4.47
N VAL A 72 3.04 -15.00 5.62
CA VAL A 72 2.03 -13.97 5.86
C VAL A 72 2.17 -13.51 7.32
N GLN A 73 2.69 -12.31 7.51
CA GLN A 73 2.93 -11.71 8.83
C GLN A 73 2.48 -10.26 8.84
N THR A 74 2.26 -9.71 10.04
CA THR A 74 1.98 -8.28 10.23
C THR A 74 3.25 -7.47 10.11
N ILE A 75 3.14 -6.23 9.61
CA ILE A 75 4.19 -5.22 9.71
C ILE A 75 3.95 -4.36 10.96
N GLU A 76 5.03 -4.01 11.66
CA GLU A 76 4.94 -3.13 12.82
C GLU A 76 4.72 -1.68 12.40
N LEU A 77 3.93 -0.95 13.19
CA LEU A 77 3.77 0.49 13.01
C LEU A 77 5.01 1.23 13.53
N PRO A 78 5.46 2.29 12.85
CA PRO A 78 6.63 3.05 13.29
C PRO A 78 6.38 3.70 14.65
N SER A 79 7.38 3.62 15.53
CA SER A 79 7.39 4.30 16.84
C SER A 79 8.03 5.69 16.78
N SER A 80 8.81 5.99 15.74
CA SER A 80 9.48 7.26 15.50
C SER A 80 9.66 7.51 14.01
N ASP A 81 9.99 8.75 13.64
CA ASP A 81 10.38 9.09 12.27
C ASP A 81 11.65 8.36 11.83
N ILE A 82 11.73 8.05 10.54
CA ILE A 82 12.93 7.50 9.91
C ILE A 82 13.85 8.66 9.53
N GLY A 83 15.13 8.55 9.90
CA GLY A 83 16.16 9.53 9.59
C GLY A 83 16.38 9.73 8.08
N VAL A 84 16.83 10.93 7.72
CA VAL A 84 17.26 11.22 6.35
C VAL A 84 18.47 10.35 6.00
N GLY A 85 18.45 9.73 4.82
CA GLY A 85 19.57 8.92 4.33
C GLY A 85 19.54 7.46 4.79
N GLU A 86 18.60 7.09 5.68
CA GLU A 86 18.32 5.70 6.01
C GLU A 86 17.92 4.89 4.78
N VAL A 87 18.30 3.61 4.77
CA VAL A 87 17.96 2.69 3.68
C VAL A 87 16.57 2.12 3.94
N CYS A 88 15.66 2.34 3.00
CA CYS A 88 14.32 1.80 3.02
C CYS A 88 14.12 0.84 1.84
N THR A 89 13.34 -0.21 2.05
CA THR A 89 12.96 -1.14 0.97
C THR A 89 11.52 -0.88 0.57
N VAL A 90 11.28 -0.65 -0.72
CA VAL A 90 9.93 -0.52 -1.30
C VAL A 90 9.69 -1.72 -2.21
N THR A 91 8.54 -2.38 -2.07
CA THR A 91 8.18 -3.56 -2.85
C THR A 91 6.87 -3.41 -3.59
N GLY A 92 6.76 -3.94 -4.82
CA GLY A 92 5.48 -4.04 -5.53
C GLY A 92 5.59 -4.61 -6.94
N TRP A 93 4.44 -4.76 -7.60
CA TRP A 93 4.31 -5.21 -9.01
C TRP A 93 4.01 -4.06 -9.99
N GLY A 94 4.34 -2.83 -9.59
CA GLY A 94 4.01 -1.60 -10.34
C GLY A 94 4.75 -1.46 -11.67
N ARG A 95 4.33 -0.48 -12.48
CA ARG A 95 4.95 -0.18 -13.78
C ARG A 95 6.40 0.29 -13.59
N LEU A 96 7.32 -0.36 -14.30
CA LEU A 96 8.72 0.07 -14.38
C LEU A 96 8.89 1.20 -15.41
N GLY A 97 8.67 2.45 -14.99
CA GLY A 97 9.06 3.66 -15.73
C GLY A 97 8.44 3.88 -17.13
N TRP A 98 8.79 5.02 -17.74
CA TRP A 98 8.40 5.41 -19.11
C TRP A 98 9.55 5.38 -20.13
N ALA A 99 10.78 5.06 -19.71
CA ALA A 99 11.92 4.93 -20.62
C ALA A 99 12.93 3.89 -20.11
N SER A 100 12.89 2.69 -20.70
CA SER A 100 14.07 1.87 -20.90
C SER A 100 13.75 0.91 -22.05
N SER A 101 14.29 1.19 -23.22
CA SER A 101 14.12 0.42 -24.47
C SER A 101 14.71 -1.00 -24.43
N GLU A 102 15.13 -1.50 -23.26
CA GLU A 102 15.76 -2.82 -23.11
C GLU A 102 15.03 -3.76 -22.13
N ILE A 103 13.92 -3.35 -21.50
CA ILE A 103 13.16 -4.21 -20.55
C ILE A 103 11.87 -4.76 -21.18
N GLN A 104 11.65 -4.61 -22.49
CA GLN A 104 10.44 -5.12 -23.17
C GLN A 104 10.37 -6.65 -23.36
N LYS A 105 11.20 -7.45 -22.67
CA LYS A 105 11.20 -8.92 -22.85
C LYS A 105 10.89 -9.75 -21.60
N ALA A 106 10.20 -9.18 -20.63
CA ALA A 106 9.52 -10.00 -19.62
C ALA A 106 8.06 -9.56 -19.50
N GLY A 107 7.19 -10.19 -20.31
CA GLY A 107 5.73 -10.10 -20.17
C GLY A 107 5.24 -10.78 -18.89
N GLY A 108 5.71 -10.32 -17.73
CA GLY A 108 5.36 -10.85 -16.43
C GLY A 108 5.65 -9.83 -15.34
N TYR A 109 4.59 -9.37 -14.67
CA TYR A 109 4.68 -8.58 -13.46
C TYR A 109 5.42 -9.39 -12.38
N HIS A 110 6.68 -9.05 -12.10
CA HIS A 110 7.47 -9.63 -11.02
C HIS A 110 7.37 -8.76 -9.77
N LEU A 111 7.46 -9.37 -8.58
CA LEU A 111 7.60 -8.62 -7.34
C LEU A 111 8.99 -7.97 -7.36
N LEU A 112 9.04 -6.66 -7.37
CA LEU A 112 10.29 -5.91 -7.41
C LEU A 112 10.51 -5.28 -6.04
N GLY A 113 11.64 -5.59 -5.42
CA GLY A 113 12.17 -4.87 -4.27
C GLY A 113 13.18 -3.85 -4.74
N CYS A 114 12.97 -2.58 -4.40
CA CYS A 114 13.91 -1.49 -4.66
C CYS A 114 14.38 -0.93 -3.33
N SER A 115 15.69 -0.95 -3.09
CA SER A 115 16.32 -0.26 -1.98
C SER A 115 16.46 1.22 -2.34
N VAL A 116 15.76 2.09 -1.62
CA VAL A 116 15.80 3.53 -1.79
C VAL A 116 16.40 4.17 -0.54
N ARG A 117 17.07 5.31 -0.69
CA ARG A 117 17.43 6.13 0.47
C ARG A 117 16.28 7.08 0.77
N CYS A 118 15.94 7.22 2.05
CA CYS A 118 14.92 8.16 2.48
C CYS A 118 15.39 9.59 2.18
N GLY A 119 14.89 10.18 1.08
CA GLY A 119 15.38 11.43 0.52
C GLY A 119 14.93 12.70 1.26
N ARG A 120 13.98 12.55 2.20
CA ARG A 120 13.54 13.58 3.15
C ARG A 120 13.18 12.86 4.45
N SER A 121 13.16 13.59 5.57
CA SER A 121 12.57 13.07 6.82
C SER A 121 11.18 12.61 6.46
N SER A 122 10.96 11.30 6.47
CA SER A 122 9.65 10.77 6.21
C SER A 122 8.86 10.95 7.50
N ARG A 123 8.06 12.02 7.53
CA ARG A 123 7.20 12.40 8.67
C ARG A 123 6.01 11.44 8.78
N PHE A 124 6.25 10.14 8.70
CA PHE A 124 5.23 9.13 8.98
C PHE A 124 4.85 9.15 10.48
N HIS A 125 5.66 9.79 11.33
CA HIS A 125 5.36 10.14 12.72
C HIS A 125 4.79 11.56 12.86
N GLU A 126 4.06 12.08 11.87
CA GLU A 126 2.99 13.00 12.25
C GLU A 126 2.03 12.13 13.09
N SER A 127 2.08 12.26 14.43
CA SER A 127 1.47 11.32 15.39
C SER A 127 0.03 10.94 15.01
N ILE A 128 -0.65 11.88 14.37
CA ILE A 128 -1.97 11.77 13.78
C ILE A 128 -2.21 10.48 12.96
N TYR A 129 -1.26 9.99 12.16
CA TYR A 129 -1.47 8.79 11.34
C TYR A 129 -1.47 7.53 12.17
N VAL A 130 -0.43 7.35 12.99
CA VAL A 130 -0.28 6.16 13.85
C VAL A 130 -1.40 6.13 14.89
N ASP A 131 -1.74 7.27 15.47
CA ASP A 131 -2.83 7.41 16.44
C ASP A 131 -4.18 7.10 15.80
N TRP A 132 -4.43 7.60 14.58
CA TRP A 132 -5.65 7.28 13.84
C TRP A 132 -5.73 5.79 13.48
N ILE A 133 -4.64 5.17 13.03
CA ILE A 133 -4.61 3.72 12.74
C ILE A 133 -4.94 2.93 14.01
N LYS A 134 -4.23 3.20 15.12
CA LYS A 134 -4.41 2.52 16.42
C LYS A 134 -5.86 2.60 16.91
N LYS A 135 -6.44 3.79 16.87
CA LYS A 135 -7.85 4.04 17.20
C LYS A 135 -8.81 3.18 16.38
N ASN A 136 -8.56 3.00 15.08
CA ASN A 136 -9.43 2.24 14.19
C ASN A 136 -9.23 0.72 14.27
N ILE A 137 -8.02 0.25 14.64
CA ILE A 137 -7.74 -1.19 14.84
C ILE A 137 -8.01 -1.66 16.27
N GLY A 138 -8.43 -0.76 17.17
CA GLY A 138 -8.74 -1.08 18.57
C GLY A 138 -7.51 -1.43 19.42
N LYS A 139 -6.36 -0.84 19.12
CA LYS A 139 -5.10 -1.02 19.86
C LYS A 139 -4.61 0.28 20.50
#